data_AF-A0A7X8YXM1-F1
#
_entry.id   AF-A0A7X8YXM1-F1
#
_cell.length_a   1.000
_cell.length_b   1.000
_cell.length_c   1.000
_cell.angle_alpha   90.00
_cell.angle_beta   90.00
_cell.angle_gamma   90.00
#
_symmetry.space_group_name_H-M   'P 1'
#
loop_
_entity.id
_entity.type
_entity.pdbx_description
1 polymer ?
#
loop_
_entity_poly.entity_id
_entity_poly.type
_entity_poly.pdbx_seq_one_letter_code
_entity_poly.pdbx_strand_id
1 'polypeptide(L)'
;GNLYVAYSSNGTTATQGYLRVYGAPVYPAYSGVVTASAIQVAYAGGSTGYIQQLGGTVTATDLWLKYNKGTGVGDYYLRGGTLTTTNGYIGTNGRSTFYHEAGTYNSGVIQLGVYNYTSYGTDSDVAYYNLTGGTVNASQNFILGYYHQARGHLKMGDATGATGTISGTGNMIVKNAAHATGMGIVQGFGDITMTGALTNNGKVIADGWGGENVSDRTLAMTSFSSIATVEGSQVAGAGWYAQNRGKLVLPTLAVAGGSSTAYFGEDAAGNQKLVNSMRLAFADVNGGALGISLLAADNSETGGIQGNVVGVWKIDGSSFDFGSGNVDLNIRYDSALALALGITEADLKLYHQVNGRWVDVTSGVDTVNKFIAADDVNSFSLFAVGTEIVPEPSTLCLLGMGLLGLSARRKRQ
;
A
#
# COMPACT_ATOMS: atom_id res chain seq x y z
N GLY A 1 12.05 0.78 -34.81
CA GLY A 1 12.31 2.22 -34.82
C GLY A 1 11.69 2.84 -33.59
N ASN A 2 12.26 3.92 -33.06
CA ASN A 2 11.75 4.58 -31.86
C ASN A 2 10.60 5.53 -32.21
N LEU A 3 9.61 5.60 -31.31
CA LEU A 3 8.54 6.57 -31.36
C LEU A 3 8.79 7.66 -30.32
N TYR A 4 8.86 8.91 -30.76
CA TYR A 4 9.04 10.07 -29.89
C TYR A 4 7.78 10.92 -29.84
N VAL A 5 7.35 11.27 -28.63
CA VAL A 5 6.28 12.23 -28.39
C VAL A 5 6.85 13.40 -27.59
N ALA A 6 6.71 14.62 -28.14
CA ALA A 6 7.36 15.83 -27.64
C ALA A 6 8.90 15.71 -27.64
N TYR A 7 9.50 15.69 -28.83
CA TYR A 7 10.96 15.64 -29.02
C TYR A 7 11.54 17.04 -29.27
N SER A 8 12.68 17.33 -28.64
CA SER A 8 13.54 18.46 -29.02
C SER A 8 15.00 18.03 -28.96
N SER A 9 15.77 18.37 -29.98
CA SER A 9 17.21 18.11 -30.03
C SER A 9 18.04 19.12 -29.22
N ASN A 10 17.45 20.27 -28.84
CA ASN A 10 18.21 21.44 -28.34
C ASN A 10 17.95 21.80 -26.88
N GLY A 11 17.58 20.84 -26.01
CA GLY A 11 17.71 20.92 -24.53
C GLY A 11 16.89 21.98 -23.76
N THR A 12 16.45 23.06 -24.40
CA THR A 12 15.87 24.27 -23.76
C THR A 12 14.56 24.72 -24.38
N THR A 13 14.17 24.22 -25.55
CA THR A 13 12.90 24.57 -26.19
C THR A 13 11.76 23.71 -25.63
N ALA A 14 10.72 24.35 -25.10
CA ALA A 14 9.49 23.69 -24.66
C ALA A 14 8.71 23.19 -25.88
N THR A 15 8.92 21.92 -26.24
CA THR A 15 8.13 21.24 -27.27
C THR A 15 6.97 20.52 -26.63
N GLN A 16 5.77 20.68 -27.19
CA GLN A 16 4.58 19.93 -26.84
C GLN A 16 4.26 18.90 -27.91
N GLY A 17 3.79 17.73 -27.50
CA GLY A 17 3.39 16.67 -28.43
C GLY A 17 2.41 15.72 -27.77
N TYR A 18 1.47 15.22 -28.56
CA TYR A 18 0.52 14.20 -28.12
C TYR A 18 0.34 13.13 -29.19
N LEU A 19 0.08 11.90 -28.74
CA LEU A 19 -0.37 10.81 -29.60
C LEU A 19 -1.66 10.24 -29.01
N ARG A 20 -2.67 10.04 -29.85
CA ARG A 20 -3.90 9.35 -29.47
C ARG A 20 -4.03 8.05 -30.25
N VAL A 21 -4.29 6.95 -29.54
CA VAL A 21 -4.48 5.61 -30.11
C VAL A 21 -5.93 5.19 -29.87
N TYR A 22 -6.65 4.83 -30.93
CA TYR A 22 -8.07 4.46 -30.90
C TYR A 22 -8.26 2.93 -31.03
N GLY A 23 -9.36 2.42 -30.48
CA GLY A 23 -9.83 1.04 -30.68
C GLY A 23 -10.77 0.90 -31.89
N ALA A 24 -11.05 -0.34 -32.28
CA ALA A 24 -11.95 -0.67 -33.38
C ALA A 24 -13.39 -0.15 -33.14
N PRO A 25 -14.12 0.29 -34.18
CA PRO A 25 -15.57 0.32 -34.12
C PRO A 25 -16.14 -1.04 -34.53
N VAL A 26 -17.42 -1.25 -34.21
CA VAL A 26 -18.31 -2.23 -34.82
C VAL A 26 -18.36 -1.97 -36.35
N TYR A 27 -17.35 -2.47 -37.08
CA TYR A 27 -17.13 -2.53 -38.53
C TYR A 27 -17.05 -1.23 -39.38
N PRO A 28 -16.18 -1.16 -40.43
CA PRO A 28 -14.86 -1.76 -40.59
C PRO A 28 -13.71 -0.75 -40.39
N ALA A 29 -12.67 -1.25 -39.71
CA ALA A 29 -11.26 -0.86 -39.80
C ALA A 29 -10.80 0.54 -39.34
N TYR A 30 -10.74 0.74 -38.02
CA TYR A 30 -9.60 1.44 -37.40
C TYR A 30 -9.19 0.72 -36.11
N SER A 31 -8.37 -0.34 -36.24
CA SER A 31 -7.61 -0.92 -35.13
C SER A 31 -6.25 -0.23 -35.06
N GLY A 32 -6.01 0.63 -34.07
CA GLY A 32 -4.69 1.21 -33.86
C GLY A 32 -3.72 0.17 -33.34
N VAL A 33 -2.72 -0.22 -34.15
CA VAL A 33 -1.56 -0.98 -33.70
C VAL A 33 -0.34 -0.08 -33.78
N VAL A 34 0.32 0.13 -32.64
CA VAL A 34 1.60 0.85 -32.58
C VAL A 34 2.67 -0.13 -32.12
N THR A 35 3.66 -0.38 -32.98
CA THR A 35 4.83 -1.18 -32.62
C THR A 35 6.07 -0.32 -32.73
N ALA A 36 6.83 -0.23 -31.65
CA ALA A 36 8.09 0.52 -31.61
C ALA A 36 9.17 -0.28 -30.89
N SER A 37 10.45 0.02 -31.15
CA SER A 37 11.53 -0.50 -30.31
C SER A 37 11.52 0.17 -28.94
N ALA A 38 11.32 1.48 -28.92
CA ALA A 38 11.09 2.24 -27.70
C ALA A 38 10.04 3.33 -27.94
N ILE A 39 9.25 3.62 -26.91
CA ILE A 39 8.37 4.79 -26.85
C ILE A 39 8.96 5.75 -25.84
N GLN A 40 9.22 6.99 -26.25
CA GLN A 40 9.81 8.01 -25.40
C GLN A 40 8.91 9.26 -25.39
N VAL A 41 8.37 9.56 -24.20
CA VAL A 41 7.48 10.71 -23.99
C VAL A 41 8.22 11.78 -23.21
N ALA A 42 8.13 13.02 -23.66
CA ALA A 42 8.86 14.15 -23.10
C ALA A 42 10.37 13.87 -23.06
N TYR A 43 10.92 13.56 -24.23
CA TYR A 43 12.33 13.16 -24.35
C TYR A 43 13.27 14.26 -23.88
N ALA A 44 13.02 15.53 -24.24
CA ALA A 44 13.90 16.64 -23.88
C ALA A 44 13.58 17.24 -22.50
N GLY A 45 14.53 17.94 -21.91
CA GLY A 45 14.43 18.45 -20.55
C GLY A 45 13.22 19.35 -20.27
N GLY A 46 12.96 20.32 -21.15
CA GLY A 46 11.78 21.21 -21.04
C GLY A 46 10.52 20.71 -21.76
N SER A 47 10.56 19.55 -22.42
CA SER A 47 9.44 19.09 -23.24
C SER A 47 8.32 18.49 -22.38
N THR A 48 7.07 18.76 -22.75
CA THR A 48 5.91 18.17 -22.10
C THR A 48 5.11 17.40 -23.14
N GLY A 49 4.79 16.14 -22.86
CA GLY A 49 4.07 15.30 -23.81
C GLY A 49 3.24 14.25 -23.11
N TYR A 50 2.22 13.76 -23.82
CA TYR A 50 1.41 12.67 -23.33
C TYR A 50 0.95 11.72 -24.44
N ILE A 51 0.69 10.48 -24.06
CA ILE A 51 0.00 9.51 -24.92
C ILE A 51 -1.36 9.22 -24.30
N GLN A 52 -2.39 9.17 -25.13
CA GLN A 52 -3.72 8.72 -24.73
C GLN A 52 -4.11 7.49 -25.53
N GLN A 53 -4.14 6.33 -24.87
CA GLN A 53 -4.62 5.08 -25.43
C GLN A 53 -6.07 4.85 -25.00
N LEU A 54 -6.99 4.98 -25.95
CA LEU A 54 -8.44 4.76 -25.74
C LEU A 54 -8.85 3.32 -26.12
N GLY A 55 -7.96 2.55 -26.74
CA GLY A 55 -8.19 1.21 -27.27
C GLY A 55 -6.97 0.68 -28.03
N GLY A 56 -7.15 -0.35 -28.86
CA GLY A 56 -6.10 -0.88 -29.74
C GLY A 56 -4.95 -1.57 -28.98
N THR A 57 -3.82 -1.77 -29.67
CA THR A 57 -2.64 -2.44 -29.12
C THR A 57 -1.39 -1.59 -29.32
N VAL A 58 -0.65 -1.34 -28.24
CA VAL A 58 0.64 -0.68 -28.26
C VAL A 58 1.69 -1.65 -27.74
N THR A 59 2.73 -1.92 -28.52
CA THR A 59 3.83 -2.80 -28.14
C THR A 59 5.15 -2.07 -28.28
N ALA A 60 5.97 -2.11 -27.24
CA ALA A 60 7.34 -1.60 -27.27
C ALA A 60 8.29 -2.50 -26.48
N THR A 61 9.60 -2.46 -26.74
CA THR A 61 10.54 -3.05 -25.79
C THR A 61 10.57 -2.18 -24.53
N ASP A 62 10.80 -0.88 -24.72
CA ASP A 62 10.86 0.07 -23.61
C ASP A 62 9.82 1.18 -23.74
N LEU A 63 9.19 1.50 -22.62
CA LEU A 63 8.43 2.75 -22.43
C LEU A 63 9.20 3.65 -21.49
N TRP A 64 9.56 4.84 -21.94
CA TRP A 64 10.22 5.87 -21.15
C TRP A 64 9.31 7.08 -21.00
N LEU A 65 8.78 7.30 -19.80
CA LEU A 65 8.12 8.55 -19.46
C LEU A 65 9.15 9.44 -18.77
N LYS A 66 9.39 10.60 -19.38
CA LYS A 66 10.37 11.59 -18.93
C LYS A 66 11.80 11.06 -18.94
N TYR A 67 12.33 10.83 -20.15
CA TYR A 67 13.68 10.25 -20.35
C TYR A 67 14.81 11.18 -19.88
N ASN A 68 14.89 12.42 -20.36
CA ASN A 68 15.96 13.36 -19.96
C ASN A 68 15.50 14.34 -18.86
N LYS A 69 16.46 14.77 -18.03
CA LYS A 69 16.31 15.79 -16.99
C LYS A 69 15.69 17.07 -17.50
N GLY A 70 14.72 17.62 -16.75
CA GLY A 70 14.32 19.02 -16.82
C GLY A 70 12.88 19.23 -16.36
N THR A 71 12.35 20.44 -16.53
CA THR A 71 11.06 20.89 -15.98
C THR A 71 9.82 20.33 -16.68
N GLY A 72 9.97 19.69 -17.84
CA GLY A 72 8.87 19.14 -18.61
C GLY A 72 8.29 17.83 -18.03
N VAL A 73 7.08 17.46 -18.44
CA VAL A 73 6.33 16.30 -17.91
C VAL A 73 6.01 15.31 -19.01
N GLY A 74 6.23 14.01 -18.75
CA GLY A 74 5.86 12.93 -19.68
C GLY A 74 4.76 12.06 -19.07
N ASP A 75 3.57 12.05 -19.66
CA ASP A 75 2.44 11.29 -19.12
C ASP A 75 1.94 10.21 -20.09
N TYR A 76 1.27 9.21 -19.54
CA TYR A 76 0.57 8.18 -20.32
C TYR A 76 -0.81 7.95 -19.73
N TYR A 77 -1.85 7.94 -20.57
CA TYR A 77 -3.23 7.69 -20.19
C TYR A 77 -3.71 6.41 -20.87
N LEU A 78 -3.76 5.31 -20.13
CA LEU A 78 -4.33 4.04 -20.56
C LEU A 78 -5.81 3.98 -20.12
N ARG A 79 -6.70 4.23 -21.08
CA ARG A 79 -8.17 4.27 -20.90
C ARG A 79 -8.88 3.15 -21.65
N GLY A 80 -8.14 2.20 -22.20
CA GLY A 80 -8.65 1.06 -22.95
C GLY A 80 -7.57 0.40 -23.80
N GLY A 81 -7.84 -0.81 -24.29
CA GLY A 81 -6.89 -1.57 -25.12
C GLY A 81 -5.78 -2.26 -24.32
N THR A 82 -4.72 -2.63 -25.02
CA THR A 82 -3.57 -3.34 -24.45
C THR A 82 -2.28 -2.58 -24.72
N LEU A 83 -1.50 -2.32 -23.66
CA LEU A 83 -0.11 -1.89 -23.73
C LEU A 83 0.76 -3.08 -23.35
N THR A 84 1.79 -3.39 -24.14
CA THR A 84 2.77 -4.43 -23.83
C THR A 84 4.18 -3.86 -23.90
N THR A 85 4.94 -3.99 -22.82
CA THR A 85 6.36 -3.61 -22.76
C THR A 85 7.23 -4.72 -22.22
N THR A 86 8.52 -4.72 -22.56
CA THR A 86 9.51 -5.46 -21.77
C THR A 86 9.84 -4.68 -20.50
N ASN A 87 10.09 -3.37 -20.64
CA ASN A 87 10.41 -2.48 -19.55
C ASN A 87 9.55 -1.21 -19.59
N GLY A 88 8.94 -0.87 -18.46
CA GLY A 88 8.24 0.39 -18.24
C GLY A 88 8.97 1.26 -17.24
N TYR A 89 9.57 2.35 -17.73
CA TYR A 89 10.29 3.34 -16.94
C TYR A 89 9.43 4.58 -16.80
N ILE A 90 8.83 4.77 -15.63
CA ILE A 90 7.96 5.90 -15.33
C ILE A 90 8.74 6.86 -14.44
N GLY A 91 9.04 8.03 -14.99
CA GLY A 91 9.77 9.09 -14.28
C GLY A 91 11.24 8.76 -14.22
N THR A 92 11.83 8.64 -15.40
CA THR A 92 13.23 8.25 -15.52
C THR A 92 14.16 9.30 -14.95
N ASN A 93 13.94 10.58 -15.26
CA ASN A 93 14.74 11.71 -14.77
C ASN A 93 13.86 12.95 -14.47
N GLY A 94 12.68 12.73 -13.89
CA GLY A 94 11.77 13.82 -13.51
C GLY A 94 10.33 13.38 -13.33
N ARG A 95 9.46 14.37 -13.13
CA ARG A 95 8.02 14.15 -12.94
C ARG A 95 7.36 13.48 -14.16
N SER A 96 6.56 12.46 -13.88
CA SER A 96 5.69 11.79 -14.85
C SER A 96 4.53 11.11 -14.13
N THR A 97 3.45 10.88 -14.85
CA THR A 97 2.32 10.11 -14.35
C THR A 97 1.84 9.11 -15.41
N PHE A 98 1.70 7.86 -14.99
CA PHE A 98 0.92 6.87 -15.73
C PHE A 98 -0.49 6.82 -15.12
N TYR A 99 -1.50 7.24 -15.88
CA TYR A 99 -2.90 7.15 -15.53
C TYR A 99 -3.48 5.88 -16.16
N HIS A 100 -3.87 4.92 -15.32
CA HIS A 100 -4.47 3.66 -15.73
C HIS A 100 -5.92 3.64 -15.25
N GLU A 101 -6.83 3.99 -16.16
CA GLU A 101 -8.26 4.12 -15.91
C GLU A 101 -9.03 2.90 -16.46
N ALA A 102 -8.51 2.21 -17.47
CA ALA A 102 -9.06 0.97 -18.03
C ALA A 102 -8.03 0.25 -18.92
N GLY A 103 -8.37 -0.92 -19.47
CA GLY A 103 -7.48 -1.69 -20.36
C GLY A 103 -6.40 -2.48 -19.60
N THR A 104 -5.47 -3.08 -20.35
CA THR A 104 -4.44 -3.97 -19.79
C THR A 104 -3.03 -3.46 -20.08
N TYR A 105 -2.19 -3.42 -19.05
CA TYR A 105 -0.75 -3.19 -19.21
C TYR A 105 0.04 -4.46 -18.88
N ASN A 106 0.60 -5.10 -19.89
CA ASN A 106 1.54 -6.21 -19.72
C ASN A 106 2.97 -5.67 -19.73
N SER A 107 3.74 -5.97 -18.70
CA SER A 107 5.14 -5.57 -18.64
C SER A 107 6.00 -6.68 -18.06
N GLY A 108 7.24 -6.79 -18.53
CA GLY A 108 8.27 -7.53 -17.80
C GLY A 108 8.55 -6.83 -16.48
N VAL A 109 9.13 -5.64 -16.57
CA VAL A 109 9.54 -4.83 -15.43
C VAL A 109 8.82 -3.48 -15.46
N ILE A 110 8.30 -3.03 -14.32
CA ILE A 110 7.77 -1.67 -14.13
C ILE A 110 8.62 -0.98 -13.06
N GLN A 111 9.14 0.20 -13.36
CA GLN A 111 9.92 1.02 -12.43
C GLN A 111 9.32 2.43 -12.32
N LEU A 112 9.02 2.85 -11.10
CA LEU A 112 8.55 4.20 -10.78
C LEU A 112 9.67 4.98 -10.09
N GLY A 113 10.04 6.12 -10.66
CA GLY A 113 11.14 6.93 -10.15
C GLY A 113 12.44 6.16 -10.37
N VAL A 114 12.99 6.27 -11.57
CA VAL A 114 14.14 5.44 -11.96
C VAL A 114 15.43 6.07 -11.51
N TYR A 115 15.76 7.27 -11.97
CA TYR A 115 16.98 8.01 -11.61
C TYR A 115 16.65 9.39 -11.05
N ASN A 116 17.32 9.76 -9.95
CA ASN A 116 17.35 11.13 -9.47
C ASN A 116 18.70 11.42 -8.80
N TYR A 117 19.65 11.90 -9.61
CA TYR A 117 20.98 12.30 -9.12
C TYR A 117 20.90 13.67 -8.41
N THR A 118 21.56 13.81 -7.26
CA THR A 118 21.54 15.01 -6.38
C THR A 118 21.96 16.32 -7.06
N SER A 119 22.75 16.25 -8.13
CA SER A 119 23.12 17.41 -8.96
C SER A 119 22.04 17.80 -9.99
N TYR A 120 20.91 17.09 -10.03
CA TYR A 120 20.07 17.03 -11.21
C TYR A 120 18.54 16.95 -10.98
N GLY A 121 18.04 16.97 -9.74
CA GLY A 121 16.59 17.06 -9.45
C GLY A 121 16.31 17.86 -8.19
N THR A 122 15.05 18.26 -8.00
CA THR A 122 14.58 18.76 -6.69
C THR A 122 13.88 17.60 -5.98
N ASP A 123 13.81 17.61 -4.65
CA ASP A 123 13.07 16.58 -3.88
C ASP A 123 11.58 16.46 -4.28
N SER A 124 11.07 17.34 -5.15
CA SER A 124 9.70 17.35 -5.65
C SER A 124 9.44 16.43 -6.86
N ASP A 125 10.48 15.91 -7.53
CA ASP A 125 10.30 15.04 -8.70
C ASP A 125 9.83 13.64 -8.27
N VAL A 126 8.54 13.38 -8.51
CA VAL A 126 7.88 12.11 -8.17
C VAL A 126 7.28 11.48 -9.43
N ALA A 127 7.51 10.19 -9.59
CA ALA A 127 6.85 9.35 -10.58
C ALA A 127 5.59 8.75 -9.97
N TYR A 128 4.45 8.97 -10.63
CA TYR A 128 3.17 8.44 -10.18
C TYR A 128 2.66 7.35 -11.12
N TYR A 129 2.12 6.30 -10.53
CA TYR A 129 1.24 5.34 -11.21
C TYR A 129 -0.13 5.42 -10.55
N ASN A 130 -1.12 5.97 -11.23
CA ASN A 130 -2.48 6.10 -10.73
C ASN A 130 -3.33 5.00 -11.36
N LEU A 131 -3.64 3.96 -10.60
CA LEU A 131 -4.44 2.81 -11.02
C LEU A 131 -5.86 2.94 -10.48
N THR A 132 -6.74 3.58 -11.23
CA THR A 132 -8.17 3.73 -10.90
C THR A 132 -9.05 2.74 -11.66
N GLY A 133 -8.49 1.97 -12.60
CA GLY A 133 -9.17 0.86 -13.27
C GLY A 133 -8.26 0.07 -14.20
N GLY A 134 -8.75 -1.05 -14.72
CA GLY A 134 -7.98 -1.94 -15.60
C GLY A 134 -7.05 -2.91 -14.85
N THR A 135 -6.15 -3.54 -15.60
CA THR A 135 -5.30 -4.65 -15.12
C THR A 135 -3.84 -4.44 -15.49
N VAL A 136 -2.94 -4.57 -14.50
CA VAL A 136 -1.49 -4.60 -14.69
C VAL A 136 -1.00 -6.03 -14.53
N ASN A 137 -0.25 -6.53 -15.51
CA ASN A 137 0.45 -7.82 -15.45
C ASN A 137 1.97 -7.58 -15.45
N ALA A 138 2.62 -7.77 -14.30
CA ALA A 138 4.07 -7.64 -14.16
C ALA A 138 4.73 -9.03 -14.05
N SER A 139 5.35 -9.52 -15.14
CA SER A 139 5.92 -10.89 -15.15
C SER A 139 7.27 -11.01 -14.43
N GLN A 140 7.96 -9.89 -14.24
CA GLN A 140 9.18 -9.77 -13.43
C GLN A 140 8.92 -8.76 -12.30
N ASN A 141 9.67 -7.67 -12.19
CA ASN A 141 9.64 -6.81 -11.00
C ASN A 141 8.76 -5.57 -11.17
N PHE A 142 8.02 -5.22 -10.12
CA PHE A 142 7.43 -3.89 -9.93
C PHE A 142 8.23 -3.16 -8.85
N ILE A 143 8.94 -2.09 -9.22
CA ILE A 143 9.89 -1.40 -8.35
C ILE A 143 9.51 0.07 -8.19
N LEU A 144 9.51 0.56 -6.96
CA LEU A 144 9.23 1.95 -6.63
C LEU A 144 10.47 2.57 -5.98
N GLY A 145 10.93 3.73 -6.46
CA GLY A 145 12.13 4.40 -5.96
C GLY A 145 13.39 3.56 -6.22
N TYR A 146 13.79 3.47 -7.49
CA TYR A 146 14.81 2.51 -7.94
C TYR A 146 16.25 2.97 -7.67
N TYR A 147 16.64 4.20 -8.03
CA TYR A 147 18.04 4.65 -7.99
C TYR A 147 18.18 6.06 -7.39
N HIS A 148 19.20 6.26 -6.55
CA HIS A 148 19.48 7.52 -5.84
C HIS A 148 18.25 8.11 -5.11
N GLN A 149 17.95 9.41 -5.29
CA GLN A 149 16.85 10.11 -4.63
C GLN A 149 15.49 9.90 -5.34
N ALA A 150 15.37 8.84 -6.15
CA ALA A 150 14.19 8.69 -6.98
C ALA A 150 12.98 8.31 -6.13
N ARG A 151 11.82 8.91 -6.47
CA ARG A 151 10.57 8.76 -5.72
C ARG A 151 9.52 8.12 -6.62
N GLY A 152 9.10 6.92 -6.26
CA GLY A 152 8.03 6.18 -6.93
C GLY A 152 6.80 6.08 -6.05
N HIS A 153 5.63 6.42 -6.59
CA HIS A 153 4.36 6.33 -5.89
C HIS A 153 3.33 5.59 -6.73
N LEU A 154 2.95 4.39 -6.29
CA LEU A 154 1.80 3.65 -6.80
C LEU A 154 0.57 4.02 -5.98
N LYS A 155 -0.43 4.60 -6.64
CA LYS A 155 -1.74 4.92 -6.08
C LYS A 155 -2.77 3.96 -6.66
N MET A 156 -3.46 3.23 -5.81
CA MET A 156 -4.54 2.32 -6.19
C MET A 156 -5.90 2.83 -5.72
N GLY A 157 -6.77 3.00 -6.69
CA GLY A 157 -8.11 3.53 -6.52
C GLY A 157 -8.19 5.00 -6.13
N ASP A 158 -9.42 5.44 -5.86
CA ASP A 158 -9.75 6.83 -5.53
C ASP A 158 -10.96 6.94 -4.59
N ALA A 159 -11.33 8.17 -4.23
CA ALA A 159 -12.47 8.46 -3.35
C ALA A 159 -13.82 7.93 -3.88
N THR A 160 -13.98 7.81 -5.20
CA THR A 160 -15.23 7.32 -5.82
C THR A 160 -15.40 5.81 -5.70
N GLY A 161 -14.32 5.09 -5.36
CA GLY A 161 -14.34 3.63 -5.20
C GLY A 161 -13.88 2.87 -6.45
N ALA A 162 -13.46 3.58 -7.49
CA ALA A 162 -12.78 2.97 -8.62
C ALA A 162 -11.41 2.42 -8.18
N THR A 163 -11.00 1.27 -8.69
CA THR A 163 -9.65 0.70 -8.52
C THR A 163 -9.34 -0.29 -9.66
N GLY A 164 -8.07 -0.65 -9.81
CA GLY A 164 -7.63 -1.70 -10.74
C GLY A 164 -6.98 -2.87 -10.01
N THR A 165 -6.47 -3.83 -10.78
CA THR A 165 -5.79 -5.03 -10.26
C THR A 165 -4.34 -5.09 -10.71
N ILE A 166 -3.46 -5.59 -9.85
CA ILE A 166 -2.08 -5.95 -10.21
C ILE A 166 -1.91 -7.45 -10.03
N SER A 167 -1.38 -8.13 -11.04
CA SER A 167 -1.06 -9.55 -11.03
C SER A 167 0.32 -9.80 -11.62
N GLY A 168 0.96 -10.91 -11.25
CA GLY A 168 2.29 -11.21 -11.77
C GLY A 168 3.03 -12.31 -11.04
N THR A 169 4.09 -12.82 -11.67
CA THR A 169 4.93 -13.88 -11.09
C THR A 169 6.18 -13.37 -10.40
N GLY A 170 6.60 -12.13 -10.63
CA GLY A 170 7.81 -11.61 -10.02
C GLY A 170 7.56 -10.79 -8.76
N ASN A 171 8.54 -9.96 -8.41
CA ASN A 171 8.63 -9.34 -7.09
C ASN A 171 8.02 -7.93 -7.08
N MET A 172 7.55 -7.50 -5.91
CA MET A 172 7.29 -6.10 -5.63
C MET A 172 8.36 -5.55 -4.70
N ILE A 173 9.00 -4.45 -5.08
CA ILE A 173 10.07 -3.81 -4.31
C ILE A 173 9.66 -2.37 -4.00
N VAL A 174 9.25 -2.13 -2.76
CA VAL A 174 8.88 -0.83 -2.25
C VAL A 174 10.14 -0.18 -1.69
N LYS A 175 10.80 0.64 -2.52
CA LYS A 175 12.15 1.19 -2.37
C LYS A 175 13.26 0.14 -2.55
N ASN A 176 14.05 0.35 -3.60
CA ASN A 176 15.21 -0.49 -3.89
C ASN A 176 16.31 -0.27 -2.83
N ALA A 177 16.89 -1.36 -2.34
CA ALA A 177 17.83 -1.33 -1.23
C ALA A 177 19.21 -0.75 -1.59
N ALA A 178 19.60 -0.84 -2.87
CA ALA A 178 20.92 -0.41 -3.32
C ALA A 178 21.18 1.11 -3.11
N HIS A 179 20.15 1.91 -2.79
CA HIS A 179 20.26 3.37 -2.71
C HIS A 179 19.52 3.94 -1.50
N ALA A 180 20.27 4.49 -0.55
CA ALA A 180 19.76 4.91 0.75
C ALA A 180 18.71 6.04 0.69
N THR A 181 18.73 6.91 -0.31
CA THR A 181 17.96 8.18 -0.33
C THR A 181 16.66 8.15 -1.14
N GLY A 182 16.33 7.05 -1.80
CA GLY A 182 15.11 6.91 -2.59
C GLY A 182 13.86 6.74 -1.72
N MET A 183 12.67 6.86 -2.33
CA MET A 183 11.38 6.64 -1.67
C MET A 183 10.45 5.80 -2.55
N GLY A 184 9.87 4.75 -1.96
CA GLY A 184 8.81 3.95 -2.57
C GLY A 184 7.56 4.02 -1.70
N ILE A 185 6.42 4.34 -2.32
CA ILE A 185 5.12 4.39 -1.66
C ILE A 185 4.09 3.60 -2.46
N VAL A 186 3.46 2.63 -1.81
CA VAL A 186 2.21 2.00 -2.28
C VAL A 186 1.09 2.54 -1.42
N GLN A 187 0.05 3.11 -2.02
CA GLN A 187 -1.08 3.70 -1.29
C GLN A 187 -2.39 3.36 -1.99
N GLY A 188 -3.40 2.92 -1.25
CA GLY A 188 -4.74 2.73 -1.80
C GLY A 188 -5.43 1.45 -1.35
N PHE A 189 -6.32 0.94 -2.20
CA PHE A 189 -7.07 -0.30 -2.00
C PHE A 189 -7.22 -1.08 -3.31
N GLY A 190 -7.57 -2.36 -3.22
CA GLY A 190 -7.64 -3.30 -4.35
C GLY A 190 -6.71 -4.50 -4.15
N ASP A 191 -6.64 -5.35 -5.18
CA ASP A 191 -5.90 -6.60 -5.11
C ASP A 191 -4.53 -6.49 -5.81
N ILE A 192 -3.49 -6.87 -5.07
CA ILE A 192 -2.13 -7.11 -5.59
C ILE A 192 -1.85 -8.60 -5.46
N THR A 193 -2.05 -9.32 -6.57
CA THR A 193 -1.91 -10.77 -6.70
C THR A 193 -0.59 -11.17 -7.37
N MET A 194 0.50 -10.58 -6.90
CA MET A 194 1.85 -10.98 -7.32
C MET A 194 2.36 -12.14 -6.46
N THR A 195 3.02 -13.12 -7.06
CA THR A 195 3.44 -14.36 -6.37
C THR A 195 4.91 -14.43 -5.99
N GLY A 196 5.74 -13.46 -6.38
CA GLY A 196 7.12 -13.36 -5.94
C GLY A 196 7.25 -12.88 -4.50
N ALA A 197 8.42 -12.33 -4.15
CA ALA A 197 8.65 -11.71 -2.86
C ALA A 197 8.14 -10.26 -2.83
N LEU A 198 7.69 -9.82 -1.66
CA LEU A 198 7.44 -8.41 -1.34
C LEU A 198 8.60 -7.88 -0.48
N THR A 199 9.48 -7.08 -1.08
CA THR A 199 10.51 -6.35 -0.33
C THR A 199 10.01 -4.97 0.04
N ASN A 200 9.85 -4.70 1.34
CA ASN A 200 9.41 -3.39 1.82
C ASN A 200 10.54 -2.67 2.58
N ASN A 201 11.03 -1.60 1.98
CA ASN A 201 11.95 -0.62 2.58
C ASN A 201 11.34 0.80 2.55
N GLY A 202 10.07 0.92 2.15
CA GLY A 202 9.33 2.15 1.94
C GLY A 202 8.05 2.17 2.76
N LYS A 203 6.98 2.76 2.22
CA LYS A 203 5.68 2.82 2.89
C LYS A 203 4.63 2.08 2.09
N VAL A 204 3.84 1.24 2.77
CA VAL A 204 2.66 0.60 2.21
C VAL A 204 1.46 1.03 3.05
N ILE A 205 0.50 1.70 2.40
CA ILE A 205 -0.60 2.38 3.05
C ILE A 205 -1.91 1.85 2.46
N ALA A 206 -2.65 1.06 3.24
CA ALA A 206 -4.03 0.77 2.93
C ALA A 206 -4.88 2.02 3.17
N ASP A 207 -5.33 2.65 2.08
CA ASP A 207 -6.07 3.90 2.12
C ASP A 207 -7.45 3.70 1.51
N GLY A 208 -8.50 3.91 2.30
CA GLY A 208 -9.87 3.89 1.79
C GLY A 208 -10.28 5.17 1.07
N TRP A 209 -9.44 6.21 1.02
CA TRP A 209 -9.63 7.51 0.36
C TRP A 209 -10.71 8.43 0.97
N GLY A 210 -11.20 8.15 2.18
CA GLY A 210 -11.69 9.16 3.14
C GLY A 210 -12.89 10.04 2.72
N GLY A 211 -13.76 9.57 1.83
CA GLY A 211 -14.98 10.29 1.45
C GLY A 211 -16.12 10.13 2.47
N GLU A 212 -17.05 11.10 2.49
CA GLU A 212 -18.33 10.94 3.18
C GLU A 212 -19.08 9.70 2.62
N ASN A 213 -19.63 8.86 3.49
CA ASN A 213 -20.33 7.61 3.15
C ASN A 213 -19.47 6.51 2.47
N VAL A 214 -18.15 6.55 2.62
CA VAL A 214 -17.27 5.51 2.08
C VAL A 214 -17.35 4.24 2.92
N SER A 215 -17.58 3.10 2.27
CA SER A 215 -17.49 1.77 2.87
C SER A 215 -16.04 1.43 3.19
N ASP A 216 -15.82 0.46 4.07
CA ASP A 216 -14.47 -0.07 4.30
C ASP A 216 -13.86 -0.62 3.00
N ARG A 217 -12.54 -0.43 2.84
CA ARG A 217 -11.81 -0.86 1.64
C ARG A 217 -10.53 -1.57 2.03
N THR A 218 -10.20 -2.61 1.27
CA THR A 218 -9.06 -3.47 1.56
C THR A 218 -7.99 -3.35 0.50
N LEU A 219 -6.74 -3.19 0.92
CA LEU A 219 -5.55 -3.47 0.11
C LEU A 219 -5.10 -4.89 0.42
N ALA A 220 -5.36 -5.82 -0.50
CA ALA A 220 -5.02 -7.23 -0.36
C ALA A 220 -3.68 -7.53 -1.04
N MET A 221 -2.70 -7.98 -0.25
CA MET A 221 -1.37 -8.38 -0.70
C MET A 221 -1.08 -9.82 -0.27
N THR A 222 -2.07 -10.70 -0.43
CA THR A 222 -2.08 -12.04 0.17
C THR A 222 -1.30 -13.09 -0.61
N SER A 223 -0.98 -12.82 -1.88
CA SER A 223 -0.41 -13.84 -2.79
C SER A 223 1.12 -13.89 -2.80
N PHE A 224 1.80 -12.94 -2.16
CA PHE A 224 3.26 -12.92 -2.12
C PHE A 224 3.80 -14.15 -1.37
N SER A 225 4.86 -14.76 -1.89
CA SER A 225 5.47 -15.95 -1.30
C SER A 225 6.22 -15.66 0.01
N SER A 226 6.68 -14.42 0.17
CA SER A 226 7.40 -13.97 1.34
C SER A 226 7.38 -12.45 1.45
N ILE A 227 7.59 -11.96 2.67
CA ILE A 227 7.86 -10.56 2.98
C ILE A 227 9.33 -10.46 3.38
N ALA A 228 10.02 -9.43 2.89
CA ALA A 228 11.43 -9.19 3.17
C ALA A 228 11.71 -7.71 3.40
N THR A 229 12.77 -7.42 4.13
CA THR A 229 13.28 -6.07 4.35
C THR A 229 14.81 -6.09 4.27
N VAL A 230 15.42 -5.05 3.71
CA VAL A 230 16.89 -4.97 3.62
C VAL A 230 17.42 -4.00 4.67
N GLU A 231 18.26 -4.51 5.55
CA GLU A 231 18.86 -3.75 6.64
C GLU A 231 19.64 -2.53 6.14
N GLY A 232 19.54 -1.41 6.88
CA GLY A 232 20.19 -0.15 6.55
C GLY A 232 19.61 0.56 5.33
N SER A 233 18.60 -0.03 4.68
CA SER A 233 18.02 0.46 3.44
C SER A 233 16.61 0.98 3.60
N GLN A 234 16.04 1.01 4.80
CA GLN A 234 14.71 1.53 5.07
C GLN A 234 14.68 3.06 5.01
N VAL A 235 13.60 3.64 4.47
CA VAL A 235 13.33 5.07 4.66
C VAL A 235 12.88 5.36 6.09
N ALA A 236 12.99 6.62 6.52
CA ALA A 236 12.41 7.05 7.79
C ALA A 236 10.89 6.78 7.80
N GLY A 237 10.43 6.06 8.82
CA GLY A 237 9.04 5.59 8.91
C GLY A 237 8.68 4.57 7.83
N ALA A 238 9.60 3.72 7.39
CA ALA A 238 9.23 2.59 6.56
C ALA A 238 8.30 1.65 7.33
N GLY A 239 7.28 1.11 6.66
CA GLY A 239 6.39 0.12 7.27
C GLY A 239 5.00 0.06 6.65
N TRP A 240 4.07 -0.37 7.49
CA TRP A 240 2.69 -0.72 7.15
C TRP A 240 1.72 0.24 7.79
N TYR A 241 0.76 0.72 7.03
CA TYR A 241 -0.17 1.75 7.47
C TYR A 241 -1.58 1.44 6.97
N ALA A 242 -2.57 1.89 7.73
CA ALA A 242 -3.95 1.86 7.32
C ALA A 242 -4.63 3.17 7.76
N GLN A 243 -5.38 3.80 6.85
CA GLN A 243 -6.04 5.07 7.09
C GLN A 243 -7.36 5.18 6.32
N ASN A 244 -8.22 6.10 6.74
CA ASN A 244 -9.45 6.45 6.05
C ASN A 244 -10.34 5.23 5.75
N ARG A 245 -10.67 4.42 6.77
CA ARG A 245 -11.39 3.13 6.66
C ARG A 245 -10.67 2.03 5.88
N GLY A 246 -9.39 2.21 5.59
CA GLY A 246 -8.54 1.22 4.94
C GLY A 246 -8.24 -0.01 5.82
N LYS A 247 -8.03 -1.14 5.16
CA LYS A 247 -7.54 -2.39 5.75
C LYS A 247 -6.42 -2.96 4.90
N LEU A 248 -5.28 -3.26 5.51
CA LEU A 248 -4.17 -3.97 4.86
C LEU A 248 -4.25 -5.45 5.24
N VAL A 249 -4.17 -6.34 4.25
CA VAL A 249 -4.09 -7.79 4.47
C VAL A 249 -2.82 -8.32 3.80
N LEU A 250 -1.98 -9.00 4.59
CA LEU A 250 -0.76 -9.66 4.14
C LEU A 250 -0.98 -11.19 4.07
N PRO A 251 -0.01 -11.97 3.53
CA PRO A 251 -0.14 -13.42 3.46
C PRO A 251 -0.41 -14.05 4.82
N THR A 252 -1.20 -15.13 4.82
CA THR A 252 -1.51 -15.91 6.04
C THR A 252 -0.25 -16.54 6.61
N LEU A 253 -0.06 -16.45 7.92
CA LEU A 253 1.04 -17.10 8.62
C LEU A 253 0.66 -18.55 8.94
N ALA A 254 1.48 -19.50 8.52
CA ALA A 254 1.39 -20.89 8.96
C ALA A 254 2.27 -21.09 10.19
N VAL A 255 1.67 -21.47 11.31
CA VAL A 255 2.36 -21.71 12.58
C VAL A 255 2.36 -23.20 12.87
N ALA A 256 3.55 -23.78 13.05
CA ALA A 256 3.71 -25.17 13.45
C ALA A 256 3.35 -25.35 14.94
N GLY A 257 2.88 -26.55 15.30
CA GLY A 257 2.69 -26.91 16.70
C GLY A 257 4.01 -26.95 17.48
N GLY A 258 3.92 -26.72 18.79
CA GLY A 258 5.04 -26.51 19.71
C GLY A 258 5.47 -25.05 19.82
N SER A 259 6.67 -24.82 20.33
CA SER A 259 7.21 -23.47 20.50
C SER A 259 7.89 -22.98 19.22
N SER A 260 7.48 -21.81 18.75
CA SER A 260 7.99 -21.23 17.50
C SER A 260 7.92 -19.70 17.52
N THR A 261 8.42 -19.05 16.48
CA THR A 261 8.25 -17.60 16.31
C THR A 261 7.88 -17.27 14.88
N ALA A 262 6.88 -16.42 14.71
CA ALA A 262 6.45 -15.90 13.43
C ALA A 262 6.53 -14.36 13.38
N TYR A 263 6.53 -13.81 12.17
CA TYR A 263 6.59 -12.38 11.92
C TYR A 263 5.47 -11.96 10.99
N PHE A 264 4.77 -10.89 11.37
CA PHE A 264 3.87 -10.17 10.49
C PHE A 264 4.57 -8.91 9.98
N GLY A 265 4.66 -8.78 8.66
CA GLY A 265 5.20 -7.59 8.02
C GLY A 265 6.73 -7.45 8.12
N GLU A 266 7.48 -8.52 8.42
CA GLU A 266 8.95 -8.53 8.44
C GLU A 266 9.47 -9.95 8.16
N ASP A 267 10.79 -10.12 7.97
CA ASP A 267 11.42 -11.41 7.67
C ASP A 267 12.07 -12.12 8.87
N ALA A 268 12.50 -11.42 9.95
CA ALA A 268 13.18 -12.08 11.08
C ALA A 268 13.24 -11.32 12.42
N ALA A 269 13.54 -12.10 13.48
CA ALA A 269 13.57 -11.77 14.92
C ALA A 269 14.41 -10.58 15.34
N GLY A 270 15.62 -10.46 14.81
CA GLY A 270 16.58 -9.45 15.25
C GLY A 270 16.36 -8.08 14.61
N ASN A 271 15.40 -7.99 13.68
CA ASN A 271 15.34 -6.94 12.70
C ASN A 271 13.92 -6.41 12.46
N GLN A 272 13.01 -6.44 13.45
CA GLN A 272 11.77 -5.66 13.32
C GLN A 272 12.11 -4.17 13.13
N LYS A 273 12.14 -3.71 11.88
CA LYS A 273 12.51 -2.35 11.47
C LYS A 273 11.35 -1.61 10.83
N LEU A 274 10.27 -2.31 10.46
CA LEU A 274 9.10 -1.70 9.86
C LEU A 274 8.09 -1.27 10.92
N VAL A 275 7.50 -0.09 10.72
CA VAL A 275 6.41 0.39 11.56
C VAL A 275 5.20 -0.53 11.36
N ASN A 276 4.53 -0.84 12.46
CA ASN A 276 3.39 -1.76 12.56
C ASN A 276 3.69 -3.21 12.17
N SER A 277 4.96 -3.64 12.22
CA SER A 277 5.31 -5.07 12.17
C SER A 277 5.19 -5.71 13.57
N MET A 278 4.97 -7.03 13.61
CA MET A 278 4.73 -7.78 14.84
C MET A 278 5.55 -9.08 14.85
N ARG A 279 6.12 -9.39 16.02
CA ARG A 279 6.72 -10.68 16.35
C ARG A 279 5.74 -11.43 17.24
N LEU A 280 5.48 -12.69 16.91
CA LEU A 280 4.61 -13.59 17.64
C LEU A 280 5.44 -14.78 18.11
N ALA A 281 5.69 -14.88 19.42
CA ALA A 281 6.45 -15.99 20.02
C ALA A 281 5.51 -16.98 20.68
N PHE A 282 5.30 -18.12 20.05
CA PHE A 282 4.39 -19.14 20.52
C PHE A 282 5.09 -20.10 21.48
N ALA A 283 4.40 -20.51 22.52
CA ALA A 283 4.82 -21.58 23.43
C ALA A 283 3.75 -22.67 23.46
N ASP A 284 4.16 -23.92 23.21
CA ASP A 284 3.33 -25.13 23.41
C ASP A 284 1.94 -25.11 22.74
N VAL A 285 1.82 -24.50 21.55
CA VAL A 285 0.57 -24.43 20.78
C VAL A 285 0.35 -25.67 19.91
N ASN A 286 -0.88 -25.95 19.49
CA ASN A 286 -1.13 -26.96 18.45
C ASN A 286 -0.86 -26.41 17.04
N GLY A 287 -0.91 -25.08 16.89
CA GLY A 287 -0.59 -24.37 15.65
C GLY A 287 -1.80 -24.20 14.72
N GLY A 288 -1.53 -23.81 13.47
CA GLY A 288 -2.57 -23.55 12.47
C GLY A 288 -2.29 -22.30 11.65
N ALA A 289 -3.33 -21.82 10.96
CA ALA A 289 -3.25 -20.66 10.08
C ALA A 289 -3.74 -19.39 10.79
N LEU A 290 -2.97 -18.31 10.64
CA LEU A 290 -3.29 -16.98 11.18
C LEU A 290 -3.39 -15.94 10.07
N GLY A 291 -4.58 -15.36 9.90
CA GLY A 291 -4.77 -14.17 9.10
C GLY A 291 -4.53 -12.93 9.95
N ILE A 292 -3.62 -12.04 9.56
CA ILE A 292 -3.38 -10.78 10.28
C ILE A 292 -3.65 -9.62 9.33
N SER A 293 -4.45 -8.67 9.80
CA SER A 293 -4.75 -7.43 9.08
C SER A 293 -4.41 -6.21 9.93
N LEU A 294 -3.96 -5.13 9.30
CA LEU A 294 -3.83 -3.82 9.91
C LEU A 294 -5.02 -2.94 9.46
N LEU A 295 -5.67 -2.29 10.40
CA LEU A 295 -6.91 -1.55 10.19
C LEU A 295 -6.70 -0.08 10.53
N ALA A 296 -7.33 0.79 9.74
CA ALA A 296 -7.52 2.17 10.14
C ALA A 296 -8.41 2.21 11.40
N ALA A 297 -8.18 3.15 12.32
CA ALA A 297 -8.97 3.24 13.54
C ALA A 297 -10.48 3.43 13.24
N ASP A 298 -10.81 4.15 12.17
CA ASP A 298 -12.16 4.42 11.69
C ASP A 298 -12.78 3.32 10.81
N ASN A 299 -12.08 2.20 10.58
CA ASN A 299 -12.64 1.05 9.86
C ASN A 299 -13.78 0.40 10.68
N SER A 300 -14.87 -0.02 10.03
CA SER A 300 -16.04 -0.52 10.78
C SER A 300 -15.80 -1.82 11.54
N GLU A 301 -14.81 -2.63 11.13
CA GLU A 301 -14.43 -3.82 11.88
C GLU A 301 -13.85 -3.49 13.26
N THR A 302 -13.38 -2.26 13.51
CA THR A 302 -12.87 -1.85 14.83
C THR A 302 -13.98 -1.67 15.87
N GLY A 303 -15.25 -1.67 15.44
CA GLY A 303 -16.40 -1.46 16.31
C GLY A 303 -16.51 -0.03 16.86
N GLY A 304 -15.96 0.96 16.15
CA GLY A 304 -16.02 2.37 16.56
C GLY A 304 -15.08 2.67 17.73
N ILE A 305 -13.85 2.14 17.68
CA ILE A 305 -12.85 2.37 18.71
C ILE A 305 -12.68 3.88 18.97
N GLN A 306 -12.80 4.29 20.23
CA GLN A 306 -12.63 5.68 20.67
C GLN A 306 -11.29 5.85 21.39
N GLY A 307 -10.73 7.05 21.33
CA GLY A 307 -9.44 7.40 21.95
C GLY A 307 -8.35 7.70 20.93
N ASN A 308 -7.15 7.98 21.42
CA ASN A 308 -5.99 8.24 20.58
C ASN A 308 -5.31 6.91 20.23
N VAL A 309 -5.61 6.40 19.04
CA VAL A 309 -5.15 5.09 18.56
C VAL A 309 -4.01 5.27 17.56
N VAL A 310 -2.91 4.54 17.77
CA VAL A 310 -1.72 4.56 16.89
C VAL A 310 -1.60 3.34 15.98
N GLY A 311 -2.40 2.30 16.23
CA GLY A 311 -2.51 1.13 15.36
C GLY A 311 -3.58 0.14 15.83
N VAL A 312 -4.23 -0.55 14.89
CA VAL A 312 -5.23 -1.59 15.17
C VAL A 312 -4.94 -2.81 14.30
N TRP A 313 -4.80 -3.98 14.92
CA TRP A 313 -4.59 -5.25 14.25
C TRP A 313 -5.77 -6.18 14.49
N LYS A 314 -6.22 -6.89 13.45
CA LYS A 314 -7.12 -8.02 13.59
C LYS A 314 -6.33 -9.29 13.34
N ILE A 315 -6.30 -10.17 14.33
CA ILE A 315 -5.75 -11.52 14.20
C ILE A 315 -6.94 -12.48 14.09
N ASP A 316 -7.13 -13.05 12.91
CA ASP A 316 -8.08 -14.13 12.65
C ASP A 316 -7.37 -15.47 12.88
N GLY A 317 -7.63 -16.04 14.05
CA GLY A 317 -7.18 -17.37 14.46
C GLY A 317 -8.27 -18.44 14.38
N SER A 318 -9.31 -18.26 13.58
CA SER A 318 -10.40 -19.25 13.45
C SER A 318 -9.93 -20.65 13.03
N SER A 319 -8.76 -20.75 12.39
CA SER A 319 -8.08 -21.99 11.99
C SER A 319 -6.80 -22.26 12.77
N PHE A 320 -6.66 -21.67 13.96
CA PHE A 320 -5.52 -21.83 14.86
C PHE A 320 -5.97 -22.40 16.20
N ASP A 321 -5.18 -23.31 16.75
CA ASP A 321 -5.44 -23.93 18.04
C ASP A 321 -4.29 -23.66 19.02
N PHE A 322 -4.62 -22.96 20.10
CA PHE A 322 -3.69 -22.71 21.20
C PHE A 322 -3.38 -23.98 22.01
N GLY A 323 -4.27 -24.98 22.04
CA GLY A 323 -4.14 -26.10 22.98
C GLY A 323 -4.04 -25.59 24.42
N SER A 324 -2.95 -25.92 25.11
CA SER A 324 -2.60 -25.37 26.43
C SER A 324 -1.58 -24.22 26.38
N GLY A 325 -1.15 -23.85 25.18
CA GLY A 325 -0.11 -22.88 24.92
C GLY A 325 -0.59 -21.43 24.91
N ASN A 326 0.33 -20.54 24.54
CA ASN A 326 0.11 -19.11 24.46
C ASN A 326 0.99 -18.46 23.38
N VAL A 327 0.87 -17.15 23.23
CA VAL A 327 1.75 -16.33 22.40
C VAL A 327 2.12 -15.02 23.10
N ASP A 328 3.40 -14.67 23.04
CA ASP A 328 3.86 -13.32 23.36
C ASP A 328 3.91 -12.47 22.10
N LEU A 329 3.36 -11.26 22.19
CA LEU A 329 3.32 -10.28 21.12
C LEU A 329 4.36 -9.20 21.37
N ASN A 330 5.10 -8.83 20.33
CA ASN A 330 5.94 -7.63 20.33
C ASN A 330 5.71 -6.83 19.05
N ILE A 331 5.18 -5.62 19.19
CA ILE A 331 4.72 -4.76 18.09
C ILE A 331 5.60 -3.52 18.00
N ARG A 332 6.09 -3.22 16.79
CA ARG A 332 6.77 -1.95 16.52
C ARG A 332 5.74 -0.86 16.23
N TYR A 333 5.40 -0.03 17.22
CA TYR A 333 4.33 0.97 17.09
C TYR A 333 4.76 2.19 16.25
N ASP A 334 3.76 2.94 15.76
CA ASP A 334 3.99 4.21 15.06
C ASP A 334 4.27 5.35 16.04
N SER A 335 5.54 5.54 16.39
CA SER A 335 5.97 6.63 17.28
C SER A 335 5.76 8.02 16.67
N ALA A 336 5.74 8.14 15.34
CA ALA A 336 5.50 9.41 14.67
C ALA A 336 4.02 9.81 14.79
N LEU A 337 3.10 8.85 14.66
CA LEU A 337 1.68 9.08 14.92
C LEU A 337 1.41 9.34 16.41
N ALA A 338 2.06 8.61 17.32
CA ALA A 338 1.97 8.89 18.76
C ALA A 338 2.34 10.36 19.07
N LEU A 339 3.48 10.82 18.54
CA LEU A 339 3.92 12.21 18.68
C LEU A 339 2.92 13.20 18.06
N ALA A 340 2.39 12.90 16.87
CA ALA A 340 1.41 13.75 16.19
C ALA A 340 0.08 13.87 16.96
N LEU A 341 -0.30 12.84 17.72
CA LEU A 341 -1.45 12.83 18.60
C LEU A 341 -1.15 13.42 20.00
N GLY A 342 0.08 13.87 20.26
CA GLY A 342 0.50 14.41 21.56
C GLY A 342 0.59 13.37 22.66
N ILE A 343 0.76 12.09 22.31
CA ILE A 343 0.89 10.98 23.26
C ILE A 343 2.34 10.88 23.74
N THR A 344 2.54 10.83 25.06
CA THR A 344 3.82 10.42 25.64
C THR A 344 3.98 8.92 25.43
N GLU A 345 5.09 8.48 24.81
CA GLU A 345 5.28 7.07 24.46
C GLU A 345 5.23 6.11 25.66
N ALA A 346 5.67 6.57 26.85
CA ALA A 346 5.60 5.78 28.08
C ALA A 346 4.15 5.50 28.57
N ASP A 347 3.18 6.28 28.08
CA ASP A 347 1.76 6.13 28.43
C ASP A 347 1.02 5.19 27.46
N LEU A 348 1.68 4.72 26.39
CA LEU A 348 1.08 3.80 25.44
C LEU A 348 0.71 2.47 26.11
N LYS A 349 -0.47 1.97 25.75
CA LYS A 349 -1.00 0.67 26.17
C LYS A 349 -1.37 -0.17 24.96
N LEU A 350 -1.20 -1.49 25.08
CA LEU A 350 -1.68 -2.50 24.15
C LEU A 350 -2.95 -3.11 24.73
N TYR A 351 -4.04 -2.95 24.00
CA TYR A 351 -5.35 -3.47 24.36
C TYR A 351 -5.71 -4.68 23.49
N HIS A 352 -6.41 -5.65 24.09
CA HIS A 352 -7.00 -6.81 23.42
C HIS A 352 -8.52 -6.79 23.61
N GLN A 353 -9.29 -7.03 22.54
CA GLN A 353 -10.75 -7.06 22.62
C GLN A 353 -11.28 -8.44 23.04
N VAL A 354 -11.54 -8.62 24.33
CA VAL A 354 -12.08 -9.86 24.89
C VAL A 354 -13.57 -9.68 25.18
N ASN A 355 -14.43 -10.55 24.63
CA ASN A 355 -15.89 -10.50 24.81
C ASN A 355 -16.50 -9.11 24.51
N GLY A 356 -16.02 -8.45 23.45
CA GLY A 356 -16.47 -7.12 23.05
C GLY A 356 -15.98 -5.97 23.94
N ARG A 357 -15.03 -6.21 24.83
CA ARG A 357 -14.42 -5.17 25.69
C ARG A 357 -12.92 -5.10 25.47
N TRP A 358 -12.39 -3.88 25.39
CA TRP A 358 -10.95 -3.64 25.35
C TRP A 358 -10.36 -3.83 26.76
N VAL A 359 -9.35 -4.67 26.86
CA VAL A 359 -8.61 -5.00 28.09
C VAL A 359 -7.16 -4.65 27.87
N ASP A 360 -6.55 -3.88 28.78
CA ASP A 360 -5.12 -3.61 28.77
C ASP A 360 -4.35 -4.92 29.05
N VAL A 361 -3.50 -5.32 28.11
CA VAL A 361 -2.66 -6.52 28.16
C VAL A 361 -1.17 -6.16 28.10
N THR A 362 -0.83 -4.89 28.32
CA THR A 362 0.55 -4.39 28.21
C THR A 362 1.47 -5.07 29.23
N SER A 363 2.49 -5.80 28.75
CA SER A 363 3.56 -6.33 29.59
C SER A 363 4.80 -5.42 29.62
N GLY A 364 5.01 -4.61 28.57
CA GLY A 364 6.12 -3.66 28.51
C GLY A 364 6.05 -2.66 27.36
N VAL A 365 6.72 -1.52 27.56
CA VAL A 365 6.91 -0.49 26.53
C VAL A 365 8.40 -0.13 26.47
N ASP A 366 9.00 -0.29 25.30
CA ASP A 366 10.37 0.14 25.01
C ASP A 366 10.31 1.39 24.14
N THR A 367 10.55 2.55 24.76
CA THR A 367 10.55 3.85 24.10
C THR A 367 11.82 4.14 23.32
N VAL A 368 12.87 3.33 23.48
CA VAL A 368 14.13 3.46 22.72
C VAL A 368 13.98 2.76 21.37
N ASN A 369 13.56 1.50 21.40
CA ASN A 369 13.42 0.67 20.20
C ASN A 369 12.03 0.74 19.54
N LYS A 370 11.09 1.44 20.18
CA LYS A 370 9.71 1.68 19.71
C LYS A 370 8.84 0.42 19.69
N PHE A 371 8.95 -0.38 20.75
CA PHE A 371 8.22 -1.64 20.91
C PHE A 371 7.20 -1.58 22.05
N ILE A 372 6.09 -2.29 21.87
CA ILE A 372 5.10 -2.56 22.93
C ILE A 372 4.76 -4.04 22.93
N ALA A 373 4.65 -4.63 24.12
CA ALA A 373 4.52 -6.06 24.31
C ALA A 373 3.26 -6.46 25.09
N ALA A 374 2.81 -7.69 24.85
CA ALA A 374 1.84 -8.41 25.67
C ALA A 374 2.31 -9.86 25.80
N ASP A 375 2.22 -10.42 27.01
CA ASP A 375 2.68 -11.78 27.32
C ASP A 375 1.47 -12.69 27.54
N ASP A 376 1.66 -14.00 27.36
CA ASP A 376 0.67 -15.05 27.67
C ASP A 376 -0.71 -14.88 26.99
N VAL A 377 -0.75 -14.32 25.76
CA VAL A 377 -2.00 -14.20 25.00
C VAL A 377 -2.46 -15.57 24.54
N ASN A 378 -3.73 -15.92 24.82
CA ASN A 378 -4.29 -17.25 24.53
C ASN A 378 -5.60 -17.21 23.72
N SER A 379 -5.90 -16.06 23.13
CA SER A 379 -7.03 -15.87 22.21
C SER A 379 -6.70 -14.77 21.21
N PHE A 380 -7.31 -14.85 20.03
CA PHE A 380 -7.12 -13.89 18.95
C PHE A 380 -8.39 -13.13 18.64
N SER A 381 -8.27 -11.83 18.44
CA SER A 381 -9.35 -10.92 18.05
C SER A 381 -8.75 -9.61 17.52
N LEU A 382 -9.29 -8.46 17.94
CA LEU A 382 -8.71 -7.15 17.71
C LEU A 382 -7.70 -6.79 18.81
N PHE A 383 -6.58 -6.23 18.39
CA PHE A 383 -5.57 -5.61 19.23
C PHE A 383 -5.40 -4.15 18.82
N ALA A 384 -5.19 -3.26 19.78
CA ALA A 384 -4.99 -1.85 19.49
C ALA A 384 -3.93 -1.25 20.40
N VAL A 385 -3.12 -0.34 19.86
CA VAL A 385 -2.16 0.45 20.64
C VAL A 385 -2.66 1.89 20.71
N GLY A 386 -2.64 2.48 21.89
CA GLY A 386 -3.11 3.85 22.10
C GLY A 386 -3.17 4.27 23.57
N THR A 387 -3.80 5.40 23.84
CA THR A 387 -4.15 5.85 25.20
C THR A 387 -5.67 5.85 25.40
N GLU A 388 -6.11 5.46 26.60
CA GLU A 388 -7.52 5.52 27.03
C GLU A 388 -8.52 4.95 26.00
N ILE A 389 -8.31 3.71 25.56
CA ILE A 389 -9.25 3.04 24.66
C ILE A 389 -10.49 2.62 25.45
N VAL A 390 -11.56 3.41 25.35
CA VAL A 390 -12.83 3.12 26.01
C VAL A 390 -13.76 2.41 25.01
N PRO A 391 -14.31 1.21 25.31
CA PRO A 391 -15.33 0.62 24.46
C PRO A 391 -16.53 1.58 24.39
N GLU A 392 -17.14 1.74 23.20
CA GLU A 392 -18.31 2.62 23.08
C GLU A 392 -19.31 2.30 24.20
N PRO A 393 -19.74 3.32 24.98
CA PRO A 393 -20.76 3.06 25.96
C PRO A 393 -22.01 2.65 25.17
N SER A 394 -22.58 1.50 25.54
CA SER A 394 -23.85 0.97 25.02
C SER A 394 -25.06 1.89 25.27
N THR A 395 -24.81 3.14 25.69
CA THR A 395 -25.76 4.21 25.95
C THR A 395 -26.56 4.64 24.71
N LEU A 396 -26.07 4.45 23.48
CA LEU A 396 -26.87 4.73 22.28
C LEU A 396 -28.06 3.77 22.13
N CYS A 397 -27.88 2.48 22.46
CA CYS A 397 -28.99 1.52 22.50
C CYS A 397 -29.95 1.79 23.67
N LEU A 398 -29.44 2.22 24.83
CA LEU A 398 -30.25 2.56 26.00
C LEU A 398 -31.07 3.86 25.81
N LEU A 399 -30.53 4.88 25.12
CA LEU A 399 -31.29 6.08 24.75
C LEU A 399 -32.38 5.75 23.71
N GLY A 400 -32.09 4.89 22.72
CA GLY A 400 -33.08 4.43 21.75
C GLY A 400 -34.24 3.66 22.39
N MET A 401 -33.95 2.75 23.33
CA MET A 401 -34.99 2.06 24.10
C MET A 401 -35.73 2.98 25.08
N GLY A 402 -35.05 3.97 25.67
CA GLY A 402 -35.68 4.98 26.52
C GLY A 402 -36.67 5.86 25.76
N LEU A 403 -36.33 6.27 24.54
CA LEU A 403 -37.20 7.07 23.66
C LEU A 403 -38.37 6.25 23.10
N LEU A 404 -38.17 4.96 22.78
CA LEU A 404 -39.26 4.03 22.42
C LEU A 404 -40.19 3.74 23.60
N GLY A 405 -39.64 3.59 24.82
CA GLY A 405 -40.42 3.45 26.05
C GLY A 405 -41.26 4.69 26.38
N LEU A 406 -40.70 5.89 26.18
CA LEU A 406 -41.40 7.16 26.39
C LEU A 406 -42.47 7.43 25.33
N SER A 407 -42.23 7.08 24.07
CA SER A 407 -43.21 7.23 22.99
C SER A 407 -44.34 6.18 23.05
N ALA A 408 -44.07 4.97 23.54
CA ALA A 408 -45.10 3.97 23.83
C ALA A 408 -45.99 4.37 25.04
N ARG A 409 -45.42 5.05 26.04
CA ARG A 409 -46.18 5.54 27.21
C ARG A 409 -47.10 6.71 26.86
N ARG A 410 -46.71 7.55 25.90
CA ARG A 410 -47.50 8.69 25.42
C ARG A 410 -48.67 8.30 24.51
N LYS A 411 -48.72 7.06 24.00
CA LYS A 411 -49.84 6.49 23.23
C LYS A 411 -50.85 5.71 24.09
N ARG A 412 -50.59 5.54 25.39
CA ARG A 412 -51.45 4.82 26.35
C ARG A 412 -52.14 5.74 27.37
N GLN A 413 -51.98 7.06 27.23
CA GLN A 413 -52.83 8.09 27.82
C GLN A 413 -53.66 8.69 26.70
#